data_AF-A0A2G6G3F1-F1
#
_entry.id   AF-A0A2G6G3F1-F1
#
_cell.length_a   1.000
_cell.length_b   1.000
_cell.length_c   1.000
_cell.angle_alpha   90.00
_cell.angle_beta   90.00
_cell.angle_gamma   90.00
#
_symmetry.space_group_name_H-M   'P 1'
#
loop_
_entity.id
_entity.type
_entity.pdbx_description
1 polymer ?
#
loop_
_entity_poly.entity_id
_entity_poly.type
_entity_poly.pdbx_seq_one_letter_code
_entity_poly.pdbx_strand_id
1 'polypeptide(L)'
;MVRRIQTLKQWTVPLAAAAEKAEDLLLLAEMAQEEDDAETAAEVAAGVIQLEKRLEKLDFQFLLSGEEDSRGAVLEIHPGAGGTESQDWAQ
;
A
#
# COMPACT_ATOMS: atom_id res chain seq x y z
N MET A 1 -20.09 -5.64 -15.96
CA MET A 1 -20.36 -4.32 -15.33
C MET A 1 -20.24 -4.38 -13.81
N VAL A 2 -20.93 -5.30 -13.11
CA VAL A 2 -20.87 -5.45 -11.64
C VAL A 2 -19.45 -5.75 -11.09
N ARG A 3 -18.70 -6.65 -11.74
CA ARG A 3 -17.34 -7.04 -11.33
C ARG A 3 -16.35 -5.85 -11.31
N ARG A 4 -16.40 -5.00 -12.34
CA ARG A 4 -15.57 -3.78 -12.45
C ARG A 4 -15.91 -2.74 -11.38
N ILE A 5 -17.18 -2.60 -11.03
CA ILE A 5 -17.60 -1.72 -9.93
C ILE A 5 -17.08 -2.27 -8.58
N GLN A 6 -17.12 -3.58 -8.37
CA GLN A 6 -16.55 -4.20 -7.17
C GLN A 6 -15.04 -3.95 -7.06
N THR A 7 -14.27 -4.12 -8.13
CA THR A 7 -12.84 -3.83 -8.14
C THR A 7 -12.55 -2.35 -7.86
N LEU A 8 -13.31 -1.42 -8.46
CA LEU A 8 -13.12 0.01 -8.19
C LEU A 8 -13.48 0.40 -6.75
N LYS A 9 -14.49 -0.26 -6.15
CA LYS A 9 -14.85 -0.07 -4.74
C LYS A 9 -13.77 -0.58 -3.80
N GLN A 10 -13.00 -1.60 -4.20
CA GLN A 10 -11.85 -2.04 -3.42
C GLN A 10 -10.80 -0.93 -3.30
N TRP A 11 -10.66 -0.03 -4.29
CA TRP A 11 -9.81 1.17 -4.19
C TRP A 11 -10.42 2.31 -3.40
N THR A 12 -11.64 2.70 -3.78
CA THR A 12 -12.22 3.96 -3.34
C THR A 12 -12.60 3.96 -1.86
N VAL A 13 -13.13 2.85 -1.34
CA VAL A 13 -13.60 2.78 0.05
C VAL A 13 -12.44 2.88 1.06
N PRO A 14 -11.40 2.03 1.01
CA PRO A 14 -10.32 2.11 1.98
C PRO A 14 -9.47 3.38 1.83
N LEU A 15 -9.31 3.91 0.61
CA LEU A 15 -8.61 5.17 0.40
C LEU A 15 -9.39 6.35 1.00
N ALA A 16 -10.72 6.38 0.83
CA ALA A 16 -11.56 7.40 1.48
C ALA A 16 -11.46 7.34 3.01
N ALA A 17 -11.50 6.13 3.59
CA ALA A 17 -11.31 5.96 5.03
C ALA A 17 -9.90 6.35 5.51
N ALA A 18 -8.87 6.18 4.68
CA ALA A 18 -7.52 6.63 5.00
C ALA A 18 -7.41 8.17 4.95
N ALA A 19 -8.10 8.82 4.00
CA ALA A 19 -8.17 10.27 3.91
C ALA A 19 -8.91 10.87 5.11
N GLU A 20 -10.08 10.34 5.49
CA GLU A 20 -10.81 10.75 6.69
C GLU A 20 -9.93 10.64 7.95
N LYS A 21 -9.21 9.51 8.09
CA LYS A 21 -8.30 9.34 9.23
C LYS A 21 -7.13 10.32 9.23
N ALA A 22 -6.65 10.73 8.05
CA ALA A 22 -5.60 11.75 7.93
C ALA A 22 -6.11 13.11 8.38
N GLU A 23 -7.34 13.48 7.99
CA GLU A 23 -8.00 14.71 8.42
C GLU A 23 -8.18 14.75 9.94
N ASP A 24 -8.63 13.64 10.55
CA ASP A 24 -8.73 13.52 12.01
C ASP A 24 -7.37 13.72 12.71
N LEU A 25 -6.30 13.10 12.19
CA LEU A 25 -4.95 13.22 12.75
C LEU A 25 -4.39 14.64 12.61
N LEU A 26 -4.71 15.33 11.51
CA LEU A 26 -4.32 16.72 11.31
C LEU A 26 -5.00 17.62 12.33
N LEU A 27 -6.32 17.48 12.51
CA LEU A 27 -7.06 18.25 13.51
C LEU A 27 -6.50 18.00 14.93
N LEU A 28 -6.23 16.74 15.27
CA LEU A 28 -5.65 16.39 16.56
C LEU A 28 -4.24 16.97 16.75
N ALA A 29 -3.44 17.04 15.68
CA ALA A 29 -2.12 17.67 15.70
C ALA A 29 -2.21 19.19 15.95
N GLU A 30 -3.16 19.85 15.32
CA GLU A 30 -3.43 21.29 15.53
C GLU A 30 -3.80 21.56 16.98
N MET A 31 -4.71 20.77 17.56
CA MET A 31 -5.09 20.88 18.98
C MET A 31 -3.90 20.63 19.92
N ALA A 32 -3.10 19.58 19.66
CA ALA A 32 -1.92 19.28 20.46
C ALA A 32 -0.89 20.41 20.42
N GLN A 33 -0.73 21.07 19.27
CA GLN A 33 0.17 22.21 19.12
C GLN A 33 -0.36 23.46 19.84
N GLU A 34 -1.67 23.73 19.78
CA GLU A 34 -2.28 24.86 20.47
C GLU A 34 -2.20 24.72 22.00
N GLU A 35 -2.30 23.50 22.51
CA GLU A 35 -2.27 23.18 23.95
C GLU A 35 -0.87 22.85 24.49
N ASP A 36 0.16 22.78 23.63
CA ASP A 36 1.52 22.30 23.96
C ASP A 36 1.51 20.89 24.61
N ASP A 37 0.61 20.03 24.12
CA ASP A 37 0.38 18.68 24.64
C ASP A 37 1.27 17.65 23.94
N ALA A 38 2.38 17.33 24.60
CA ALA A 38 3.35 16.34 24.13
C ALA A 38 2.82 14.90 24.11
N GLU A 39 1.84 14.56 24.95
CA GLU A 39 1.25 13.21 24.99
C GLU A 39 0.37 13.01 23.75
N THR A 40 -0.49 13.99 23.46
CA THR A 40 -1.33 13.96 22.26
C THR A 40 -0.48 14.04 20.98
N ALA A 41 0.60 14.82 20.96
CA ALA A 41 1.54 14.85 19.84
C ALA A 41 2.19 13.47 19.58
N ALA A 42 2.50 12.71 20.64
CA ALA A 42 3.02 11.35 20.50
C ALA A 42 1.96 10.37 19.98
N GLU A 43 0.70 10.54 20.38
CA GLU A 43 -0.42 9.76 19.83
C GLU A 43 -0.61 10.02 18.33
N VAL A 44 -0.57 11.29 17.90
CA VAL A 44 -0.62 11.68 16.49
C VAL A 44 0.51 11.01 15.70
N ALA A 45 1.75 11.08 16.20
CA ALA A 45 2.90 10.47 15.54
C ALA A 45 2.72 8.94 15.38
N ALA A 46 2.23 8.26 16.41
CA ALA A 46 1.91 6.83 16.33
C ALA A 46 0.79 6.55 15.31
N GLY A 47 -0.24 7.40 15.27
CA GLY A 47 -1.34 7.32 14.32
C GLY A 47 -0.88 7.49 12.86
N VAL A 48 0.03 8.43 12.59
CA VAL A 48 0.62 8.63 11.27
C VAL A 48 1.39 7.39 10.81
N ILE A 49 2.24 6.82 11.67
CA ILE A 49 3.00 5.60 11.34
C ILE A 49 2.06 4.42 11.02
N GLN A 50 0.94 4.31 11.73
CA GLN A 50 -0.05 3.28 11.44
C GLN A 50 -0.78 3.52 10.11
N LEU A 51 -1.09 4.78 9.80
CA LEU A 51 -1.73 5.16 8.55
C LEU A 51 -0.81 4.88 7.35
N GLU A 52 0.47 5.21 7.45
CA GLU A 52 1.49 4.91 6.43
C GLU A 52 1.56 3.42 6.13
N LYS A 53 1.72 2.57 7.15
CA LYS A 53 1.75 1.10 6.98
C LYS A 53 0.48 0.56 6.34
N ARG A 54 -0.67 1.17 6.64
CA ARG A 54 -1.95 0.75 6.08
C ARG A 54 -2.04 1.14 4.60
N LEU A 55 -1.52 2.30 4.22
CA LEU A 55 -1.42 2.74 2.82
C LEU A 55 -0.44 1.87 2.03
N GLU A 56 0.73 1.53 2.57
CA GLU A 56 1.69 0.62 1.91
C GLU A 56 1.07 -0.75 1.63
N LYS A 57 0.35 -1.30 2.61
CA LYS A 57 -0.36 -2.58 2.44
C LYS A 57 -1.46 -2.46 1.38
N LEU A 58 -2.14 -1.32 1.34
CA LEU A 58 -3.19 -1.04 0.39
C LEU A 58 -2.62 -0.98 -1.04
N ASP A 59 -1.53 -0.25 -1.23
CA ASP A 59 -0.79 -0.17 -2.50
C ASP A 59 -0.33 -1.55 -2.97
N PHE A 60 0.23 -2.38 -2.09
CA PHE A 60 0.66 -3.72 -2.44
C PHE A 60 -0.50 -4.62 -2.87
N GLN A 61 -1.62 -4.58 -2.14
CA GLN A 61 -2.83 -5.33 -2.51
C GLN A 61 -3.39 -4.90 -3.86
N PHE A 62 -3.22 -3.63 -4.20
CA PHE A 62 -3.70 -3.08 -5.46
C PHE A 62 -2.77 -3.32 -6.63
N LEU A 63 -1.46 -3.34 -6.40
CA LEU A 63 -0.49 -3.76 -7.40
C LEU A 63 -0.78 -5.20 -7.89
N LEU A 64 -1.37 -6.04 -7.03
CA LEU A 64 -1.77 -7.42 -7.29
C LEU A 64 -3.28 -7.61 -7.50
N SER A 65 -3.98 -6.61 -8.03
CA SER A 65 -5.45 -6.63 -8.22
C SER A 65 -5.92 -6.85 -9.66
N GLY A 66 -4.99 -7.16 -10.57
CA GLY A 66 -5.27 -7.59 -11.94
C GLY A 66 -6.12 -8.85 -11.99
N GLU A 67 -6.88 -9.01 -13.08
CA GLU A 67 -7.81 -10.16 -13.25
C GLU A 67 -7.12 -11.53 -13.15
N GLU A 68 -5.83 -11.55 -13.48
CA GLU A 68 -4.99 -12.74 -13.56
C GLU A 68 -4.07 -12.91 -12.34
N ASP A 69 -3.97 -11.91 -11.45
CA ASP A 69 -2.98 -11.89 -10.34
C ASP A 69 -3.27 -12.96 -9.26
N SER A 70 -4.48 -13.48 -9.23
CA SER A 70 -4.87 -14.62 -8.37
C SER A 70 -4.45 -15.99 -8.93
N ARG A 71 -3.98 -16.04 -10.19
CA ARG A 71 -3.54 -17.28 -10.84
C ARG A 71 -2.06 -17.51 -10.57
N GLY A 72 -1.66 -18.77 -10.49
CA GLY A 72 -0.24 -19.12 -10.38
C GLY A 72 0.55 -18.59 -11.58
N ALA A 73 1.69 -17.96 -11.33
CA ALA A 73 2.60 -17.56 -12.39
C ALA A 73 3.37 -18.77 -12.91
N VAL A 74 3.43 -18.93 -14.24
CA VAL A 74 4.42 -19.78 -14.90
C VAL A 74 5.62 -18.90 -15.21
N LEU A 75 6.74 -19.19 -14.56
CA LEU A 75 8.00 -18.48 -14.77
C LEU A 75 8.95 -19.41 -15.54
N GLU A 76 9.34 -18.99 -16.74
CA GLU A 76 10.35 -19.67 -17.55
C GLU A 76 11.54 -18.72 -17.73
N ILE A 77 12.72 -19.18 -17.36
CA ILE A 77 13.97 -18.43 -17.47
C ILE A 77 14.77 -19.02 -18.64
N HIS A 78 14.96 -18.22 -19.69
CA HIS A 78 15.81 -18.60 -20.82
C HIS A 78 17.19 -17.92 -20.68
N PRO A 79 18.30 -18.67 -20.72
CA PRO A 79 19.62 -18.05 -20.75
C PRO A 79 19.79 -17.25 -22.04
N GLY A 80 20.30 -16.02 -21.89
CA GLY A 80 20.57 -15.12 -23.00
C GLY A 80 21.74 -15.60 -23.89
N ALA A 81 22.05 -14.82 -24.92
CA ALA A 81 23.18 -15.11 -25.81
C ALA A 81 24.52 -14.82 -25.11
N GLY A 82 25.06 -15.82 -24.42
CA GLY A 82 26.41 -15.75 -23.83
C GLY A 82 27.00 -17.10 -23.41
N GLY A 83 26.51 -18.20 -23.97
CA GLY A 83 27.07 -19.54 -23.72
C GLY A 83 27.00 -19.94 -22.25
N THR A 84 28.05 -20.60 -21.74
CA THR A 84 28.10 -21.17 -20.38
C THR A 84 27.91 -20.12 -19.28
N GLU A 85 28.44 -18.92 -19.46
CA GLU A 85 28.33 -17.83 -18.45
C GLU A 85 26.89 -17.31 -18.32
N SER A 86 26.12 -17.34 -19.41
CA SER A 86 24.68 -17.02 -19.37
C SER A 86 23.84 -18.17 -18.81
N GLN A 87 24.31 -19.41 -18.90
CA GLN A 87 23.68 -20.56 -18.26
C GLN A 87 23.91 -20.58 -16.75
N ASP A 88 25.14 -20.28 -16.31
CA ASP A 88 25.50 -20.20 -14.90
C ASP A 88 24.75 -19.07 -14.18
N TRP A 89 24.40 -17.98 -14.89
CA TRP A 89 23.59 -16.88 -14.35
C TRP A 89 22.08 -17.16 -14.30
N ALA A 90 21.60 -18.08 -15.13
CA ALA A 90 20.18 -18.44 -15.25
C ALA A 90 19.76 -19.59 -14.32
N GLN A 91 20.69 -20.19 -13.57
CA GLN A 91 20.45 -21.27 -12.60
C GLN A 91 19.82 -20.79 -11.28
#